data_AF-A0A7C5MVS7-F1
#
_entry.id   AF-A0A7C5MVS7-F1
#
_cell.length_a   1.000
_cell.length_b   1.000
_cell.length_c   1.000
_cell.angle_alpha   90.00
_cell.angle_beta   90.00
_cell.angle_gamma   90.00
#
_symmetry.space_group_name_H-M   'P 1'
#
loop_
_entity.id
_entity.type
_entity.pdbx_description
1 polymer ?
#
loop_
_entity_poly.entity_id
_entity_poly.type
_entity_poly.pdbx_seq_one_letter_code
_entity_poly.pdbx_strand_id
1 'polypeptide(L)'
;TAIPYMYHCHLLTHEDDGMMGQFVVENTTGISAALSSEALTIYPNPSDGLINVKYEGELSLDNIEIIDPLGRLVLDVKISLQGDVVQIESLPRGLFFLRITANGQQISKRILVR
;
A
#
# COMPACT_ATOMS: atom_id res chain seq x y z
N THR A 1 -12.64 6.64 19.78
CA THR A 1 -13.38 6.55 21.06
C THR A 1 -12.58 5.71 22.01
N ALA A 2 -11.94 6.34 23.00
CA ALA A 2 -11.12 5.62 23.96
C ALA A 2 -12.02 5.07 25.09
N ILE A 3 -11.93 3.77 25.35
CA ILE A 3 -12.71 3.08 26.39
C ILE A 3 -11.79 2.92 27.61
N PRO A 4 -12.22 3.29 28.82
CA PRO A 4 -11.39 3.15 30.01
C PRO A 4 -11.23 1.68 30.42
N TYR A 5 -10.00 1.27 30.67
CA TYR A 5 -9.67 -0.04 31.22
C TYR A 5 -9.32 0.09 32.69
N MET A 6 -10.13 -0.54 33.53
CA MET A 6 -9.90 -0.62 34.98
C MET A 6 -8.97 -1.80 35.28
N TYR A 7 -8.04 -1.61 36.20
CA TYR A 7 -7.25 -2.68 36.77
C TYR A 7 -7.17 -2.53 38.28
N HIS A 8 -7.09 -3.66 38.97
CA HIS A 8 -6.97 -3.70 40.40
C HIS A 8 -6.31 -4.99 40.88
N CYS A 9 -5.69 -4.91 42.06
CA CYS A 9 -5.17 -6.09 42.74
C CYS A 9 -6.29 -6.80 43.51
N HIS A 10 -6.37 -8.14 43.41
CA HIS A 10 -7.40 -8.95 44.09
C HIS A 10 -7.08 -9.26 45.58
N LEU A 11 -6.04 -8.62 46.14
CA LEU A 11 -5.73 -8.71 47.55
C LEU A 11 -6.36 -7.48 48.23
N LEU A 12 -7.44 -7.68 49.00
CA LEU A 12 -8.31 -6.60 49.49
C LEU A 12 -7.55 -5.43 50.14
N THR A 13 -6.51 -5.71 50.93
CA THR A 13 -5.72 -4.66 51.59
C THR A 13 -4.95 -3.77 50.62
N HIS A 14 -4.55 -4.29 49.46
CA HIS A 14 -3.88 -3.52 48.42
C HIS A 14 -4.87 -2.76 47.53
N GLU A 15 -6.08 -3.30 47.37
CA GLU A 15 -7.19 -2.64 46.69
C GLU A 15 -7.58 -1.35 47.42
N ASP A 16 -7.80 -1.49 48.74
CA ASP A 16 -8.17 -0.39 49.64
C ASP A 16 -7.04 0.64 49.83
N ASP A 17 -5.77 0.21 49.70
CA ASP A 17 -4.58 1.08 49.80
C ASP A 17 -4.21 1.76 48.46
N GLY A 18 -5.16 1.80 47.52
CA GLY A 18 -5.07 2.65 46.33
C GLY A 18 -4.52 1.99 45.07
N MET A 19 -4.43 0.66 44.99
CA MET A 19 -4.03 -0.05 43.76
C MET A 19 -5.20 -0.31 42.79
N MET A 20 -6.29 0.43 42.93
CA MET A 20 -7.35 0.56 41.93
C MET A 20 -6.97 1.65 40.92
N GLY A 21 -6.70 1.29 39.68
CA GLY A 21 -6.28 2.22 38.64
C GLY A 21 -7.14 2.14 37.39
N GLN A 22 -7.12 3.22 36.62
CA GLN A 22 -7.67 3.27 35.27
C GLN A 22 -6.60 3.79 34.33
N PHE A 23 -6.49 3.18 33.16
CA PHE A 23 -5.79 3.81 32.04
C PHE A 23 -6.72 3.90 30.84
N VAL A 24 -6.47 4.93 30.03
CA VAL A 24 -7.16 5.13 28.75
C VAL A 24 -6.14 4.87 27.66
N VAL A 25 -6.46 3.95 26.75
CA VAL A 25 -5.64 3.72 25.56
C VAL A 25 -6.03 4.78 24.54
N GLU A 26 -5.23 5.84 24.48
CA GLU A 26 -5.33 6.88 23.45
C GLU A 26 -4.57 6.43 22.21
N ASN A 27 -5.23 6.50 21.05
CA ASN A 27 -4.74 6.11 19.73
C ASN A 27 -4.21 4.66 19.65
N THR A 28 -5.00 3.77 19.04
CA THR A 28 -4.38 2.63 18.38
C THR A 28 -3.47 3.20 17.30
N THR A 29 -2.21 2.75 17.24
CA THR A 29 -1.35 2.94 16.07
C THR A 29 -1.94 2.15 14.91
N GLY A 30 -3.08 2.62 14.40
CA GLY A 30 -3.63 2.17 13.15
C GLY A 30 -2.59 2.42 12.07
N ILE A 31 -2.42 1.45 11.20
CA ILE A 31 -1.59 1.56 10.01
C ILE A 31 -2.07 2.81 9.28
N SER A 32 -1.23 3.85 9.18
CA SER A 32 -1.50 5.00 8.33
C SER A 32 -1.85 4.45 6.94
N ALA A 33 -2.98 4.89 6.36
CA ALA A 33 -3.56 4.40 5.10
C ALA A 33 -2.53 3.63 4.26
N ALA A 34 -2.60 2.29 4.31
CA ALA A 34 -1.62 1.46 3.65
C ALA A 34 -1.88 1.49 2.14
N LEU A 35 -0.81 1.55 1.35
CA LEU A 35 -0.90 1.30 -0.08
C LEU A 35 -1.39 -0.15 -0.22
N SER A 36 -2.61 -0.33 -0.74
CA SER A 36 -3.22 -1.65 -0.91
C SER A 36 -3.05 -2.14 -2.34
N SER A 37 -2.62 -3.40 -2.48
CA SER A 37 -2.49 -4.05 -3.79
C SER A 37 -3.85 -4.36 -4.43
N GLU A 38 -4.92 -4.35 -3.65
CA GLU A 38 -6.31 -4.59 -4.06
C GLU A 38 -6.90 -3.36 -4.74
N ALA A 39 -6.52 -2.16 -4.26
CA ALA A 39 -6.91 -0.89 -4.85
C ALA A 39 -6.26 -0.64 -6.22
N LEU A 40 -5.30 -1.48 -6.63
CA LEU A 40 -4.57 -1.34 -7.88
C LEU A 40 -5.00 -2.40 -8.91
N THR A 41 -5.56 -1.96 -10.04
CA THR A 41 -5.92 -2.83 -11.16
C THR A 41 -5.12 -2.46 -12.41
N ILE A 42 -4.59 -3.49 -13.08
CA ILE A 42 -3.76 -3.34 -14.29
C ILE A 42 -4.35 -4.23 -15.37
N TYR A 43 -4.69 -3.65 -16.52
CA TYR A 43 -5.28 -4.38 -17.63
C TYR A 43 -5.02 -3.71 -18.99
N PRO A 44 -4.99 -4.47 -20.10
CA PRO A 44 -5.01 -5.92 -20.16
C PRO A 44 -3.69 -6.53 -19.65
N ASN A 45 -3.77 -7.68 -19.00
CA ASN A 45 -2.61 -8.49 -18.67
C ASN A 45 -2.95 -9.96 -19.03
N PRO A 46 -2.32 -10.56 -20.06
CA PRO A 46 -1.19 -10.03 -20.83
C PRO A 46 -1.56 -8.90 -21.82
N SER A 47 -0.61 -8.02 -22.10
CA SER A 47 -0.76 -6.83 -22.94
C SER A 47 -0.02 -6.96 -24.28
N ASP A 48 -0.55 -6.30 -25.30
CA ASP A 48 0.03 -6.21 -26.65
C ASP A 48 0.66 -4.81 -26.93
N GLY A 49 0.94 -4.03 -25.87
CA GLY A 49 1.64 -2.74 -26.00
C GLY A 49 1.00 -1.58 -25.21
N LEU A 50 -0.23 -1.75 -24.72
CA LEU A 50 -0.92 -0.72 -23.94
C LEU A 50 -1.44 -1.33 -22.64
N ILE A 51 -1.17 -0.68 -21.51
CA ILE A 51 -1.77 -1.05 -20.22
C ILE A 51 -2.43 0.16 -19.58
N ASN A 52 -3.56 -0.10 -18.94
CA ASN A 52 -4.25 0.86 -18.11
C ASN A 52 -3.92 0.54 -16.66
N VAL A 53 -3.51 1.55 -15.90
CA VAL A 53 -3.32 1.45 -14.47
C VAL A 53 -4.41 2.24 -13.79
N LYS A 54 -5.30 1.54 -13.09
CA LYS A 54 -6.34 2.13 -12.27
C LYS A 54 -5.99 1.96 -10.80
N TYR A 55 -6.12 3.04 -10.06
CA TYR A 55 -5.86 3.07 -8.64
C TYR A 55 -7.01 3.74 -7.90
N GLU A 56 -7.64 2.99 -7.01
CA GLU A 56 -8.82 3.36 -6.23
C GLU A 56 -8.49 3.44 -4.73
N GLY A 57 -7.24 3.79 -4.39
CA GLY A 57 -6.80 3.96 -3.01
C GLY A 57 -6.78 5.42 -2.56
N GLU A 58 -6.63 5.63 -1.25
CA GLU A 58 -6.65 6.96 -0.64
C GLU A 58 -5.34 7.75 -0.82
N LEU A 59 -4.21 7.05 -1.05
CA LEU A 59 -2.89 7.68 -1.22
C LEU A 59 -2.70 8.25 -2.62
N SER A 60 -2.09 9.43 -2.75
CA SER A 60 -1.60 9.91 -4.05
C SER A 60 -0.41 9.07 -4.53
N LEU A 61 -0.48 8.57 -5.76
CA LEU A 61 0.64 7.86 -6.37
C LEU A 61 1.74 8.85 -6.80
N ASP A 62 2.99 8.52 -6.52
CA ASP A 62 4.15 9.36 -6.79
C ASP A 62 4.77 9.03 -8.16
N ASN A 63 5.03 7.75 -8.41
CA ASN A 63 5.66 7.27 -9.65
C ASN A 63 5.26 5.82 -10.00
N ILE A 64 5.32 5.50 -11.29
CA ILE A 64 5.22 4.14 -11.81
C ILE A 64 6.51 3.80 -12.56
N GLU A 65 7.13 2.70 -12.18
CA GLU A 65 8.34 2.18 -12.81
C GLU A 65 8.06 0.80 -13.40
N ILE A 66 8.58 0.55 -14.60
CA ILE A 66 8.60 -0.77 -15.21
C ILE A 66 10.01 -1.32 -15.14
N ILE A 67 10.13 -2.53 -14.59
CA ILE A 67 11.39 -3.17 -14.26
C ILE A 67 11.42 -4.52 -14.97
N ASP A 68 12.57 -4.85 -15.56
CA ASP A 68 12.77 -6.18 -16.14
C ASP A 68 13.01 -7.26 -15.05
N PRO A 69 13.04 -8.56 -15.42
CA PRO A 69 13.29 -9.64 -14.47
C PRO A 69 14.68 -9.62 -13.82
N LEU A 70 15.61 -8.83 -14.37
CA LEU A 70 16.96 -8.64 -13.83
C LEU A 70 17.03 -7.44 -12.87
N GLY A 71 15.92 -6.75 -12.63
CA GLY A 71 15.84 -5.60 -11.72
C GLY A 71 16.23 -4.26 -12.36
N ARG A 72 16.43 -4.21 -13.68
CA ARG A 72 16.79 -2.98 -14.39
C ARG A 72 15.54 -2.15 -14.66
N LEU A 73 15.59 -0.86 -14.35
CA LEU A 73 14.56 0.11 -14.71
C LEU A 73 14.53 0.26 -16.23
N VAL A 74 13.39 -0.01 -16.84
CA VAL A 74 13.17 0.08 -18.29
C VAL A 74 12.38 1.33 -18.65
N LEU A 75 11.42 1.72 -17.81
CA LEU A 75 10.57 2.87 -18.07
C LEU A 75 10.12 3.51 -16.75
N ASP A 76 10.16 4.83 -16.68
CA ASP A 76 9.69 5.65 -15.56
C ASP A 76 8.56 6.55 -16.06
N VAL A 77 7.37 6.42 -15.46
CA VAL A 77 6.18 7.21 -15.77
C VAL A 77 5.87 8.09 -14.58
N LYS A 78 5.86 9.41 -14.82
CA LYS A 78 5.32 10.39 -13.87
C LYS A 78 3.81 10.44 -13.99
N ILE A 79 3.13 10.23 -12.87
CA ILE A 79 1.67 10.10 -12.82
C ILE A 79 1.02 11.48 -12.87
N SER A 80 -0.01 11.63 -13.70
CA SER A 80 -0.87 12.83 -13.74
C SER A 80 -2.33 12.40 -13.62
N LEU A 81 -2.71 11.98 -12.40
CA LEU A 81 -4.03 11.62 -11.87
C LEU A 81 -5.20 11.27 -12.84
N GLN A 82 -5.78 10.10 -12.55
CA GLN A 82 -6.99 9.44 -13.07
C GLN A 82 -6.93 8.87 -14.50
N GLY A 83 -6.46 7.62 -14.59
CA GLY A 83 -6.65 6.74 -15.75
C GLY A 83 -5.50 6.75 -16.74
N ASP A 84 -4.26 6.65 -16.25
CA ASP A 84 -3.09 6.70 -17.11
C ASP A 84 -2.99 5.45 -17.99
N VAL A 85 -2.97 5.70 -19.30
CA VAL A 85 -2.60 4.73 -20.31
C VAL A 85 -1.07 4.74 -20.38
N VAL A 86 -0.45 3.66 -19.93
CA VAL A 86 0.99 3.47 -20.05
C VAL A 86 1.27 2.73 -21.35
N GLN A 87 1.99 3.38 -22.25
CA GLN A 87 2.45 2.79 -23.50
C GLN A 87 3.72 1.97 -23.25
N ILE A 88 3.67 0.70 -23.60
CA ILE A 88 4.73 -0.30 -23.41
C ILE A 88 5.09 -1.02 -24.71
N GLU A 89 4.69 -0.49 -25.87
CA GLU A 89 4.95 -1.04 -27.21
C GLU A 89 6.44 -1.22 -27.52
N SER A 90 7.31 -0.43 -26.89
CA SER A 90 8.76 -0.51 -27.06
C SER A 90 9.40 -1.68 -26.30
N LEU A 91 8.66 -2.34 -25.40
CA LEU A 91 9.18 -3.44 -24.59
C LEU A 91 9.18 -4.75 -25.39
N PRO A 92 10.26 -5.55 -25.32
CA PRO A 92 10.25 -6.88 -25.90
C PRO A 92 9.25 -7.78 -25.16
N ARG A 93 8.74 -8.78 -25.87
CA ARG A 93 7.84 -9.80 -25.29
C ARG A 93 8.50 -10.46 -24.09
N GLY A 94 7.78 -10.57 -22.99
CA GLY A 94 8.32 -11.16 -21.77
C GLY A 94 7.63 -10.69 -20.51
N LEU A 95 8.24 -11.08 -19.39
CA LEU A 95 7.77 -10.75 -18.05
C LEU A 95 8.37 -9.44 -17.58
N PHE A 96 7.57 -8.57 -16.98
CA PHE A 96 8.04 -7.36 -16.32
C PHE A 96 7.34 -7.16 -14.98
N PHE A 97 7.93 -6.32 -14.14
CA PHE A 97 7.37 -5.88 -12.88
C PHE A 97 7.05 -4.40 -12.95
N LEU A 98 5.80 -4.06 -12.64
CA LEU A 98 5.33 -2.70 -12.52
C LEU A 98 5.36 -2.33 -11.02
N ARG A 99 6.29 -1.45 -10.66
CA ARG A 99 6.50 -0.94 -9.31
C ARG A 99 5.85 0.43 -9.19
N ILE A 100 5.03 0.61 -8.17
CA ILE A 100 4.32 1.85 -7.89
C ILE A 100 4.70 2.30 -6.50
N THR A 101 5.06 3.57 -6.36
CA THR A 101 5.31 4.19 -5.07
C THR A 101 4.20 5.19 -4.75
N ALA A 102 3.76 5.20 -3.50
CA ALA A 102 2.86 6.22 -2.96
C ALA A 102 3.24 6.49 -1.50
N ASN A 103 3.54 7.75 -1.18
CA ASN A 103 3.88 8.20 0.17
C ASN A 103 4.97 7.33 0.83
N GLY A 104 6.00 6.98 0.04
CA GLY A 104 7.12 6.12 0.46
C GLY A 104 6.84 4.61 0.55
N GLN A 105 5.59 4.17 0.37
CA GLN A 105 5.23 2.75 0.28
C GLN A 105 5.30 2.27 -1.15
N GLN A 106 5.71 1.01 -1.35
CA GLN A 106 5.86 0.43 -2.69
C GLN A 106 5.04 -0.85 -2.87
N ILE A 107 4.41 -0.98 -4.03
CA ILE A 107 3.77 -2.22 -4.48
C ILE A 107 4.35 -2.61 -5.83
N SER A 108 4.57 -3.90 -6.03
CA SER A 108 4.96 -4.46 -7.32
C SER A 108 3.89 -5.42 -7.84
N LYS A 109 3.46 -5.25 -9.10
CA LYS A 109 2.62 -6.21 -9.81
C LYS A 109 3.32 -6.72 -11.07
N ARG A 110 3.06 -7.98 -11.38
CA ARG A 110 3.66 -8.66 -12.53
C ARG A 110 2.79 -8.45 -13.77
N ILE A 111 3.41 -8.06 -14.88
CA ILE A 111 2.77 -7.90 -16.18
C ILE A 111 3.46 -8.79 -17.22
N LEU A 112 2.68 -9.30 -18.18
CA LEU A 112 3.17 -10.07 -19.31
C LEU A 112 2.94 -9.30 -20.60
N VAL A 113 3.99 -9.12 -21.41
CA VAL A 113 3.95 -8.48 -22.73
C VAL A 113 4.08 -9.56 -23.82
N ARG A 114 3.21 -9.52 -24.84
CA ARG A 114 3.19 -10.49 -25.95
C ARG A 114 3.96 -10.06 -27.19
#